data_AF-A0A2E1BYI8-F1
#
_entry.id   AF-A0A2E1BYI8-F1
#
_cell.length_a   1.000
_cell.length_b   1.000
_cell.length_c   1.000
_cell.angle_alpha   90.00
_cell.angle_beta   90.00
_cell.angle_gamma   90.00
#
_symmetry.space_group_name_H-M   'P 1'
#
loop_
_entity.id
_entity.type
_entity.pdbx_description
1 polymer ?
#
loop_
_entity_poly.entity_id
_entity_poly.type
_entity_poly.pdbx_seq_one_letter_code
_entity_poly.pdbx_strand_id
1 'polypeptide(L)'
;MYGFGVSEIQMITDALMDYANNEIVAYAGMVLILSAFVLETRGVLHSKEKLYLVMMAMGSGLLAIRAFLIDEWAFLILEVAWFLAAILGIWSLKEAVDGG
;
A
#
# COMPACT_ATOMS: atom_id res chain seq x y z
N MET A 1 -36.03 3.58 16.92
CA MET A 1 -35.65 2.15 16.87
C MET A 1 -34.79 1.88 15.62
N TYR A 2 -33.66 2.60 15.46
CA TYR A 2 -32.67 2.41 14.37
C TYR A 2 -31.25 2.19 14.95
N GLY A 3 -31.15 1.63 16.16
CA GLY A 3 -29.90 1.61 16.94
C GLY A 3 -29.16 0.28 16.97
N PHE A 4 -29.76 -0.82 16.45
CA PHE A 4 -29.17 -2.16 16.59
C PHE A 4 -28.18 -2.49 15.46
N GLY A 5 -28.48 -2.15 14.20
CA GLY A 5 -27.55 -2.41 13.08
C GLY A 5 -26.51 -1.31 12.86
N VAL A 6 -26.82 -0.06 13.19
CA VAL A 6 -25.88 1.06 13.02
C VAL A 6 -24.71 0.96 14.01
N SER A 7 -24.95 0.46 15.22
CA SER A 7 -23.92 0.31 16.25
C SER A 7 -22.91 -0.80 15.96
N GLU A 8 -23.34 -1.91 15.32
CA GLU A 8 -22.42 -2.96 14.86
C GLU A 8 -21.52 -2.46 13.72
N ILE A 9 -22.09 -1.72 12.76
CA ILE A 9 -21.32 -1.11 11.67
C ILE A 9 -20.34 -0.08 12.22
N GLN A 10 -20.77 0.75 13.17
CA GLN A 10 -19.90 1.72 13.85
C GLN A 10 -18.73 0.99 14.53
N MET A 11 -19.01 -0.08 15.28
CA MET A 11 -18.00 -0.86 16.00
C MET A 11 -16.97 -1.52 15.06
N ILE A 12 -17.42 -2.09 13.94
CA ILE A 12 -16.52 -2.67 12.93
C ILE A 12 -15.65 -1.58 12.30
N THR A 13 -16.25 -0.44 11.97
CA THR A 13 -15.52 0.68 11.36
C THR A 13 -14.49 1.22 12.34
N ASP A 14 -14.86 1.44 13.61
CA ASP A 14 -13.96 1.91 14.65
C ASP A 14 -12.80 0.92 14.90
N ALA A 15 -13.07 -0.38 14.91
CA ALA A 15 -12.03 -1.41 15.04
C ALA A 15 -11.06 -1.43 13.85
N LEU A 16 -11.57 -1.26 12.62
CA LEU A 16 -10.75 -1.15 11.42
C LEU A 16 -9.92 0.13 11.42
N MET A 17 -10.50 1.24 11.87
CA MET A 17 -9.83 2.53 12.03
C MET A 17 -8.72 2.45 13.06
N ASP A 18 -8.94 1.79 14.19
CA ASP A 18 -7.96 1.64 15.26
C ASP A 18 -6.80 0.73 14.84
N TYR A 19 -7.11 -0.34 14.11
CA TYR A 19 -6.09 -1.22 13.53
C TYR A 19 -5.26 -0.52 12.45
N ALA A 20 -5.90 0.24 11.55
CA ALA A 20 -5.24 0.96 10.48
C ALA A 20 -4.43 2.18 10.98
N ASN A 21 -4.87 2.83 12.07
CA ASN A 21 -4.12 3.91 12.72
C ASN A 21 -3.03 3.42 13.66
N ASN A 22 -2.90 2.11 13.87
CA ASN A 22 -1.84 1.55 14.69
C ASN A 22 -0.47 1.91 14.09
N GLU A 23 0.39 2.50 14.92
CA GLU A 23 1.73 2.94 14.52
C GLU A 23 2.55 1.81 13.87
N ILE A 24 2.33 0.56 14.28
CA ILE A 24 3.01 -0.62 13.72
C ILE A 24 2.71 -0.77 12.23
N VAL A 25 1.46 -0.54 11.81
CA VAL A 25 1.03 -0.63 10.41
C VAL A 25 1.70 0.46 9.58
N ALA A 26 1.77 1.68 10.13
CA ALA A 26 2.48 2.80 9.51
C ALA A 26 3.98 2.51 9.34
N TYR A 27 4.65 2.05 10.41
CA TYR A 27 6.06 1.68 10.37
C TYR A 27 6.33 0.50 9.44
N ALA A 28 5.44 -0.50 9.37
CA ALA A 28 5.57 -1.60 8.43
C ALA A 28 5.51 -1.11 6.97
N GLY A 29 4.57 -0.22 6.64
CA GLY A 29 4.44 0.36 5.31
C GLY A 29 5.67 1.19 4.92
N MET A 30 6.14 2.03 5.84
CA MET A 30 7.36 2.83 5.66
C MET A 30 8.60 1.94 5.44
N VAL A 31 8.80 0.91 6.26
CA VAL A 31 9.95 0.00 6.11
C VAL A 31 9.87 -0.77 4.79
N LEU A 32 8.69 -1.20 4.36
CA LEU A 32 8.49 -1.89 3.08
C LEU A 32 8.91 -1.03 1.89
N ILE A 33 8.35 0.18 1.79
CA ILE A 33 8.60 1.07 0.64
C ILE A 33 10.06 1.57 0.62
N LEU A 34 10.62 1.90 1.80
CA LEU A 34 12.01 2.31 1.91
C LEU A 34 12.99 1.17 1.61
N SER A 35 12.69 -0.05 2.06
CA SER A 35 13.53 -1.21 1.76
C SER A 35 13.51 -1.52 0.26
N ALA A 36 12.34 -1.49 -0.37
CA ALA A 36 12.22 -1.67 -1.82
C ALA A 36 13.04 -0.65 -2.59
N PHE A 37 12.91 0.64 -2.24
CA PHE A 37 13.66 1.73 -2.87
C PHE A 37 15.17 1.65 -2.62
N VAL A 38 15.59 1.34 -1.38
CA VAL A 38 17.03 1.20 -1.05
C VAL A 38 17.65 0.01 -1.78
N LEU A 39 16.93 -1.10 -1.91
CA LEU A 39 17.42 -2.26 -2.65
C LEU A 39 17.51 -2.00 -4.15
N GLU A 40 16.57 -1.23 -4.70
CA GLU A 40 16.61 -0.75 -6.09
C GLU A 40 17.81 0.16 -6.34
N THR A 41 18.02 1.19 -5.52
CA THR A 41 19.14 2.14 -5.66
C THR A 41 20.51 1.49 -5.50
N ARG A 42 20.60 0.37 -4.77
CA ARG A 42 21.82 -0.44 -4.65
C ARG A 42 22.03 -1.41 -5.82
N GLY A 43 21.11 -1.44 -6.79
CA GLY A 43 21.16 -2.36 -7.93
C GLY A 43 20.93 -3.83 -7.57
N VAL A 44 20.43 -4.10 -6.35
CA VAL A 44 20.15 -5.47 -5.86
C VAL A 44 18.82 -5.98 -6.41
N LEU A 45 17.84 -5.09 -6.55
CA LEU A 45 16.55 -5.36 -7.18
C LEU A 45 16.42 -4.48 -8.42
N HIS A 46 16.09 -5.07 -9.57
CA HIS A 46 15.70 -4.27 -10.74
C HIS A 46 14.26 -3.77 -10.61
N SER A 47 13.97 -2.56 -11.11
CA SER A 47 12.63 -1.93 -11.13
C SER A 47 11.56 -2.73 -11.91
N LYS A 48 11.97 -3.83 -12.58
CA LYS A 48 11.10 -4.77 -13.30
C LYS A 48 10.98 -6.12 -12.62
N GLU A 49 11.61 -6.32 -11.46
CA GLU A 49 11.51 -7.58 -10.74
C GLU A 49 10.20 -7.66 -9.95
N LYS A 50 9.59 -8.84 -9.99
CA LYS A 50 8.32 -9.13 -9.31
C LYS A 50 8.37 -8.79 -7.82
N LEU A 51 9.50 -9.05 -7.16
CA LEU A 51 9.67 -8.80 -5.72
C LEU A 51 9.64 -7.29 -5.41
N TYR A 52 10.33 -6.46 -6.19
CA TYR A 52 10.31 -5.01 -6.04
C TYR A 52 8.89 -4.46 -6.20
N LEU A 53 8.21 -4.86 -7.28
CA LEU A 53 6.86 -4.37 -7.57
C LEU A 53 5.85 -4.79 -6.51
N VAL A 54 5.96 -6.01 -5.97
CA VAL A 54 5.10 -6.47 -4.87
C VAL A 54 5.38 -5.70 -3.58
N MET A 55 6.66 -5.46 -3.24
CA MET A 55 7.01 -4.66 -2.06
C MET A 55 6.51 -3.23 -2.18
N MET A 56 6.63 -2.62 -3.37
CA MET A 56 6.13 -1.28 -3.65
C MET A 56 4.61 -1.21 -3.57
N ALA A 57 3.88 -2.16 -4.17
CA ALA A 57 2.42 -2.21 -4.09
C ALA A 57 1.94 -2.40 -2.65
N MET A 58 2.58 -3.29 -1.87
CA MET A 58 2.21 -3.53 -0.47
C MET A 58 2.52 -2.33 0.42
N GLY A 59 3.72 -1.76 0.32
CA GLY A 59 4.13 -0.61 1.12
C GLY A 59 3.30 0.64 0.84
N SER A 60 3.12 0.97 -0.45
CA SER A 60 2.33 2.14 -0.85
C SER A 60 0.84 1.97 -0.58
N GLY A 61 0.28 0.77 -0.77
CA GLY A 61 -1.12 0.50 -0.43
C GLY A 61 -1.40 0.73 1.06
N LEU A 62 -0.49 0.31 1.94
CA LEU A 62 -0.63 0.49 3.38
C LEU A 62 -0.52 1.96 3.80
N LEU A 63 0.42 2.69 3.19
CA LEU A 63 0.60 4.12 3.45
C LEU A 63 -0.52 4.97 2.83
N ALA A 64 -1.08 4.59 1.68
CA ALA A 64 -2.24 5.23 1.07
C ALA A 64 -3.48 5.13 1.98
N ILE A 65 -3.75 3.95 2.54
CA ILE A 65 -4.85 3.78 3.52
C ILE A 65 -4.64 4.75 4.68
N ARG A 66 -3.44 4.78 5.27
CA ARG A 66 -3.14 5.70 6.38
C ARG A 66 -3.30 7.16 5.97
N ALA A 67 -2.81 7.56 4.80
CA ALA A 67 -2.89 8.91 4.27
C ALA A 67 -4.34 9.39 4.13
N PHE A 68 -5.22 8.49 3.67
CA PHE A 68 -6.65 8.73 3.59
C PHE A 68 -7.28 8.92 4.98
N LEU A 69 -6.84 8.18 6.00
CA LEU A 69 -7.37 8.28 7.37
C LEU A 69 -6.97 9.57 8.10
N ILE A 70 -5.81 10.13 7.78
CA ILE A 70 -5.31 11.38 8.38
C ILE A 70 -5.63 12.62 7.53
N ASP A 71 -6.47 12.47 6.50
CA ASP A 71 -6.83 13.52 5.53
C ASP A 71 -5.63 14.20 4.85
N GLU A 72 -4.53 13.47 4.68
CA GLU A 72 -3.31 13.99 4.08
C GLU A 72 -3.29 13.75 2.56
N TRP A 73 -3.93 14.66 1.84
CA TRP A 73 -4.17 14.56 0.40
C TRP A 73 -2.90 14.52 -0.46
N ALA A 74 -1.85 15.25 -0.10
CA ALA A 74 -0.62 15.28 -0.89
C ALA A 74 0.10 13.93 -0.85
N PHE A 75 0.20 13.35 0.36
CA PHE A 75 0.81 12.05 0.56
C PHE A 75 -0.06 10.92 -0.02
N LEU A 76 -1.39 11.03 0.08
CA LEU A 76 -2.32 10.06 -0.51
C LEU A 76 -2.13 9.95 -2.03
N ILE A 77 -2.09 11.07 -2.74
CA ILE A 77 -1.90 11.08 -4.21
C ILE A 77 -0.56 10.43 -4.59
N LEU A 78 0.49 10.72 -3.82
CA LEU A 78 1.82 10.14 -4.04
C LEU A 78 1.78 8.62 -3.89
N GLU A 79 1.26 8.10 -2.78
CA GLU A 79 1.20 6.67 -2.51
C GLU A 79 0.32 5.92 -3.52
N VAL A 80 -0.80 6.54 -3.94
CA VAL A 80 -1.64 5.98 -5.02
C VAL A 80 -0.87 5.91 -6.35
N ALA A 81 -0.08 6.93 -6.69
CA ALA A 81 0.73 6.90 -7.90
C ALA A 81 1.77 5.77 -7.87
N TRP A 82 2.46 5.58 -6.75
CA TRP A 82 3.40 4.47 -6.55
C TRP A 82 2.72 3.11 -6.63
N PHE A 83 1.54 2.98 -6.02
CA PHE A 83 0.74 1.77 -6.06
C PHE A 83 0.33 1.39 -7.49
N LEU A 84 -0.19 2.36 -8.24
CA LEU A 84 -0.61 2.16 -9.63
C LEU A 84 0.58 1.82 -10.53
N ALA A 85 1.71 2.52 -10.38
CA ALA A 85 2.92 2.21 -11.12
C ALA A 85 3.40 0.76 -10.86
N ALA A 86 3.33 0.30 -9.60
CA ALA A 86 3.68 -1.07 -9.24
C ALA A 86 2.73 -2.10 -9.87
N ILE A 87 1.41 -1.87 -9.83
CA ILE A 87 0.42 -2.76 -10.47
C ILE A 87 0.65 -2.86 -11.98
N LEU A 88 0.81 -1.71 -12.65
CA LEU A 88 1.08 -1.66 -14.09
C LEU A 88 2.39 -2.37 -14.43
N GLY A 89 3.42 -2.22 -13.60
CA GLY A 89 4.67 -2.96 -13.73
C GLY A 89 4.48 -4.48 -13.62
N ILE A 90 3.62 -4.95 -12.71
CA ILE A 90 3.33 -6.39 -12.56
C ILE A 90 2.61 -6.94 -13.79
N TRP A 91 1.64 -6.20 -14.33
CA TRP A 91 0.93 -6.61 -15.55
C TRP A 91 1.88 -6.68 -16.75
N SER A 92 2.73 -5.66 -16.94
CA SER A 92 3.74 -5.66 -18.00
C SER A 92 4.74 -6.82 -17.84
N LEU A 93 5.15 -7.14 -16.62
CA LEU A 93 6.02 -8.29 -16.35
C LEU A 93 5.33 -9.62 -16.67
N LYS A 94 4.04 -9.74 -16.33
CA LYS A 94 3.26 -10.96 -16.61
C LYS A 94 3.11 -11.20 -18.11
N GLU A 95 2.78 -10.16 -18.88
CA GLU A 95 2.70 -10.24 -20.34
C GLU A 95 4.04 -10.67 -20.98
N ALA A 96 5.16 -10.17 -20.46
CA ALA A 96 6.48 -10.55 -20.95
C ALA A 96 6.84 -12.02 -20.65
N VAL A 97 6.31 -12.59 -19.56
CA VAL A 97 6.50 -14.00 -19.21
C VAL A 97 5.56 -14.91 -20.01
N ASP A 98 4.30 -14.51 -20.21
CA ASP A 98 3.29 -15.34 -20.89
C ASP A 98 3.42 -15.31 -22.43
N GLY A 99 4.13 -14.32 -22.99
CA GLY A 99 4.35 -14.15 -24.43
C GLY A 99 5.63 -14.76 -25.01
N GLY A 100 6.45 -15.45 -24.19
CA GLY A 100 7.70 -16.12 -24.59
C GLY A 100 7.56 -17.64 -24.53
#